data_AF-A0A2E9NRH3-F1
#
_entry.id   AF-A0A2E9NRH3-F1
#
_cell.length_a   1.000
_cell.length_b   1.000
_cell.length_c   1.000
_cell.angle_alpha   90.00
_cell.angle_beta   90.00
_cell.angle_gamma   90.00
#
_symmetry.space_group_name_H-M   'P 1'
#
loop_
_entity.id
_entity.type
_entity.pdbx_description
1 polymer ?
#
loop_
_entity_poly.entity_id
_entity_poly.type
_entity_poly.pdbx_seq_one_letter_code
_entity_poly.pdbx_strand_id
1 'polypeptide(L)'
;MVCLSGGKNSYALVDMLIVLRKSAPVSFDLIALALDRKQPGFPGAVMSVLIFEKDVPLYVIERDTFSTVKRVVPEGKTTCALCSRLRHGNLYGLVEANCVTKIALGYHRNDIL
;
A
#
# COMPACT_ATOMS: atom_id res chain seq x y z
N MET A 1 -6.59 -7.44 -1.88
CA MET A 1 -6.13 -6.22 -1.17
C MET A 1 -5.42 -5.30 -2.14
N VAL A 2 -5.72 -4.00 -2.13
CA VAL A 2 -5.01 -2.96 -2.90
C VAL A 2 -4.14 -2.12 -1.97
N CYS A 3 -2.87 -1.93 -2.32
CA CYS A 3 -1.92 -1.18 -1.49
C CYS A 3 -1.87 0.29 -1.89
N LEU A 4 -2.08 1.17 -0.92
CA LEU A 4 -2.09 2.62 -1.10
C LEU A 4 -0.76 3.25 -0.69
N SER A 5 -0.16 3.98 -1.63
CA SER A 5 1.04 4.77 -1.39
C SER A 5 0.73 6.25 -1.15
N GLY A 6 -0.51 6.68 -1.40
CA GLY A 6 -0.90 8.09 -1.48
C GLY A 6 -0.65 8.72 -2.85
N GLY A 7 -0.12 7.96 -3.83
CA GLY A 7 0.08 8.43 -5.20
C GLY A 7 -1.11 8.14 -6.12
N LYS A 8 -1.25 8.94 -7.19
CA LYS A 8 -2.32 8.83 -8.19
C LYS A 8 -2.51 7.41 -8.76
N ASN A 9 -1.41 6.67 -8.97
CA ASN A 9 -1.48 5.31 -9.53
C ASN A 9 -2.23 4.35 -8.58
N SER A 10 -2.00 4.47 -7.27
CA SER A 10 -2.67 3.62 -6.29
C SER A 10 -4.17 3.96 -6.17
N TYR A 11 -4.55 5.23 -6.27
CA TYR A 11 -5.96 5.64 -6.29
C TYR A 11 -6.67 5.21 -7.57
N ALA A 12 -6.04 5.42 -8.74
CA ALA A 12 -6.59 4.96 -10.01
C ALA A 12 -6.79 3.44 -10.03
N LEU A 13 -5.88 2.68 -9.40
CA LEU A 13 -6.03 1.23 -9.26
C LEU A 13 -7.23 0.84 -8.40
N VAL A 14 -7.52 1.55 -7.31
CA VAL A 14 -8.74 1.34 -6.51
C VAL A 14 -9.97 1.51 -7.39
N ASP A 15 -10.05 2.62 -8.13
CA ASP A 15 -11.19 2.91 -9.01
C ASP A 15 -11.38 1.84 -10.08
N MET A 16 -10.29 1.42 -10.73
CA MET A 16 -10.31 0.33 -11.70
C MET A 16 -10.80 -0.98 -11.09
N LEU A 17 -10.37 -1.33 -9.88
CA LEU A 17 -10.80 -2.56 -9.20
C LEU A 17 -12.27 -2.49 -8.77
N ILE A 18 -12.78 -1.33 -8.37
CA ILE A 18 -14.21 -1.14 -8.05
C ILE A 18 -15.07 -1.36 -9.30
N VAL A 19 -14.65 -0.81 -10.44
CA VAL A 19 -15.33 -1.02 -11.73
C VAL A 19 -15.25 -2.49 -12.14
N LEU A 20 -14.06 -3.08 -12.06
CA LEU A 20 -13.83 -4.48 -12.41
C LEU A 20 -14.67 -5.42 -11.54
N ARG A 21 -14.82 -5.14 -10.24
CA ARG A 21 -15.67 -5.94 -9.33
C ARG A 21 -17.12 -6.04 -9.81
N LYS A 22 -17.62 -5.02 -10.54
CA LYS A 22 -18.99 -4.98 -11.05
C LYS A 22 -19.18 -5.74 -12.36
N SER A 23 -18.13 -5.83 -13.19
CA SER A 23 -18.23 -6.35 -14.56
C SER A 23 -17.47 -7.65 -14.81
N ALA A 24 -16.55 -8.04 -13.92
CA ALA A 24 -15.74 -9.22 -14.10
C ALA A 24 -16.56 -10.51 -13.93
N PRO A 25 -16.22 -11.60 -14.66
CA PRO A 25 -16.84 -12.92 -14.48
C PRO A 25 -16.36 -13.64 -13.20
N VAL A 26 -15.78 -12.90 -12.24
CA VAL A 26 -15.25 -13.42 -10.98
C VAL A 26 -15.70 -12.50 -9.84
N SER A 27 -16.14 -13.10 -8.74
CA SER A 27 -16.48 -12.37 -7.52
C SER A 27 -15.25 -12.22 -6.63
N PHE A 28 -15.05 -11.02 -6.10
CA PHE A 28 -13.98 -10.76 -5.13
C PHE A 28 -14.32 -9.60 -4.20
N ASP A 29 -13.81 -9.68 -2.98
CA ASP A 29 -13.83 -8.59 -2.02
C ASP A 29 -12.62 -7.68 -2.21
N LEU A 30 -12.85 -6.38 -2.03
CA LEU A 30 -11.83 -5.37 -2.12
C LEU A 30 -11.63 -4.74 -0.74
N ILE A 31 -10.40 -4.83 -0.25
CA ILE A 31 -9.93 -4.09 0.93
C ILE A 31 -8.70 -3.28 0.53
N ALA A 32 -8.57 -2.09 1.09
CA ALA A 32 -7.43 -1.21 0.93
C ALA A 32 -6.50 -1.30 2.14
N LEU A 33 -5.19 -1.15 1.91
CA LEU A 33 -4.17 -1.09 2.95
C LEU A 33 -3.28 0.14 2.74
N ALA A 34 -3.12 0.93 3.80
CA ALA A 34 -2.17 2.02 3.89
C ALA A 34 -1.14 1.71 4.97
N LEU A 35 0.15 1.72 4.62
CA LEU A 35 1.25 1.51 5.57
C LEU A 35 1.91 2.85 5.93
N ASP A 36 1.58 3.40 7.10
CA ASP A 36 2.28 4.53 7.70
C ASP A 36 3.65 4.06 8.20
N ARG A 37 4.69 4.49 7.51
CA ARG A 37 6.08 4.14 7.79
C ARG A 37 6.77 5.11 8.74
N LYS A 38 6.03 6.08 9.29
CA LYS A 38 6.54 7.28 9.98
C LYS A 38 7.50 8.12 9.14
N GLN A 39 7.31 8.08 7.81
CA GLN A 39 7.98 9.01 6.92
C GLN A 39 7.34 10.40 7.06
N PRO A 40 8.14 11.48 7.09
CA PRO A 40 7.60 12.83 7.08
C PRO A 40 6.62 13.05 5.91
N GLY A 41 5.49 13.69 6.19
CA GLY A 41 4.50 14.05 5.16
C GLY A 41 3.58 12.91 4.70
N PHE A 42 3.46 11.81 5.45
CA PHE A 42 2.51 10.73 5.12
C PHE A 42 1.05 11.26 5.08
N PRO A 43 0.33 11.13 3.94
CA PRO A 43 -0.99 11.75 3.76
C PRO A 43 -2.13 10.84 4.28
N GLY A 44 -2.04 10.37 5.53
CA GLY A 44 -2.97 9.37 6.09
C GLY A 44 -4.43 9.84 6.13
N ALA A 45 -4.68 11.09 6.53
CA ALA A 45 -6.03 11.64 6.65
C ALA A 45 -6.73 11.75 5.28
N VAL A 46 -6.04 12.34 4.29
CA VAL A 46 -6.57 12.50 2.93
C VAL A 46 -6.88 11.14 2.31
N MET A 47 -5.97 10.18 2.47
CA MET A 47 -6.16 8.82 1.97
C MET A 47 -7.37 8.13 2.61
N SER A 48 -7.58 8.34 3.91
CA SER A 48 -8.70 7.76 4.63
C SER A 48 -10.03 8.31 4.14
N VAL A 49 -10.13 9.63 3.93
CA VAL A 49 -11.33 10.28 3.37
C VAL A 49 -11.66 9.75 1.98
N LEU A 50 -10.69 9.76 1.06
CA LEU A 50 -10.90 9.34 -0.33
C LEU A 50 -11.33 7.87 -0.48
N ILE A 51 -10.90 7.00 0.44
CA ILE A 51 -11.25 5.58 0.40
C ILE A 51 -12.59 5.33 1.09
N PHE A 52 -12.88 6.07 2.17
CA PHE A 52 -14.17 6.04 2.83
C PHE A 52 -15.30 6.40 1.86
N GLU A 53 -15.12 7.45 1.04
CA GLU A 53 -16.09 7.86 0.00
C GLU A 53 -16.36 6.78 -1.07
N LYS A 54 -15.45 5.81 -1.22
CA LYS A 54 -15.54 4.73 -2.21
C LYS A 54 -16.18 3.45 -1.66
N ASP A 55 -16.59 3.44 -0.39
CA ASP A 55 -17.14 2.26 0.29
C ASP A 55 -16.20 1.03 0.19
N VAL A 56 -14.92 1.27 0.43
CA VAL A 56 -13.88 0.23 0.48
C VAL A 56 -13.30 0.20 1.89
N PRO A 57 -13.30 -0.96 2.59
CA PRO A 57 -12.65 -1.08 3.89
C PRO A 57 -11.17 -0.69 3.81
N LEU A 58 -10.72 0.19 4.72
CA LEU A 58 -9.34 0.65 4.79
C LEU A 58 -8.67 0.18 6.08
N TYR A 59 -7.56 -0.53 5.92
CA TYR A 59 -6.63 -0.82 7.00
C TYR A 59 -5.50 0.20 6.97
N VAL A 60 -5.32 0.96 8.05
CA VAL A 60 -4.16 1.85 8.23
C VAL A 60 -3.26 1.23 9.27
N ILE A 61 -2.01 0.98 8.90
CA ILE A 61 -1.07 0.25 9.75
C ILE A 61 0.18 1.05 9.94
N GLU A 62 0.53 1.22 11.20
CA GLU A 62 1.65 2.02 11.63
C GLU A 62 2.85 1.14 11.97
N ARG A 63 3.98 1.40 11.31
CA ARG A 63 5.26 0.72 11.54
C ARG A 63 6.40 1.72 11.35
N ASP A 64 7.14 2.03 12.40
CA ASP A 64 8.29 2.94 12.30
C ASP A 64 9.50 2.27 11.63
N THR A 65 9.41 2.12 10.31
CA THR A 65 10.50 1.65 9.47
C THR A 65 11.49 2.77 9.17
N PHE A 66 11.06 4.04 9.27
CA PHE A 66 11.91 5.19 8.98
C PHE A 66 13.05 5.32 9.98
N SER A 67 12.79 5.25 11.29
CA SER A 67 13.84 5.29 12.32
C SER A 67 14.77 4.08 12.22
N THR A 68 14.21 2.90 11.96
CA THR A 68 14.99 1.67 11.77
C THR A 68 15.97 1.80 10.61
N VAL A 69 15.52 2.33 9.47
CA VAL A 69 16.38 2.56 8.30
C VAL A 69 17.47 3.58 8.61
N LYS A 70 17.13 4.71 9.27
CA LYS A 70 18.12 5.73 9.67
C LYS A 70 19.17 5.20 10.64
N ARG A 71 18.80 4.29 11.53
CA ARG A 71 19.72 3.68 12.51
C ARG A 71 20.67 2.67 11.87
N VAL A 72 20.18 1.87 10.92
CA VAL A 72 20.92 0.73 10.36
C VAL A 72 21.75 1.11 9.13
N VAL A 73 21.27 2.05 8.31
CA VAL A 73 21.95 2.46 7.08
C VAL A 73 22.84 3.66 7.36
N PRO A 74 24.16 3.58 7.11
CA PRO A 74 25.06 4.71 7.29
C PRO A 74 24.65 5.92 6.45
N GLU A 75 24.95 7.11 6.93
CA GLU A 75 24.68 8.35 6.20
C GLU A 75 25.36 8.36 4.82
N GLY A 76 24.69 8.94 3.82
CA GLY A 76 25.16 8.95 2.44
C GLY A 76 25.04 7.61 1.69
N LYS A 77 24.60 6.53 2.34
CA LYS A 77 24.32 5.24 1.68
C LYS A 77 22.86 5.13 1.26
N THR A 78 22.62 4.33 0.23
CA THR A 78 21.28 4.07 -0.30
C THR A 78 20.41 3.31 0.69
N THR A 79 19.26 3.87 1.03
CA THR A 79 18.30 3.30 1.99
C THR A 79 17.25 2.39 1.37
N CYS A 80 17.09 2.44 0.04
CA CYS A 80 16.01 1.78 -0.69
C CYS A 80 15.95 0.26 -0.46
N ALA A 81 17.10 -0.40 -0.37
CA ALA A 81 17.16 -1.86 -0.18
C ALA A 81 16.51 -2.30 1.14
N LEU A 82 16.90 -1.69 2.27
CA LEU A 82 16.34 -2.01 3.58
C LEU A 82 14.88 -1.55 3.68
N CYS A 83 14.57 -0.35 3.18
CA CYS A 83 13.20 0.17 3.19
C CYS A 83 12.23 -0.74 2.41
N SER A 84 12.65 -1.23 1.24
CA SER A 84 11.87 -2.16 0.42
C SER A 84 11.65 -3.49 1.14
N ARG A 85 12.69 -4.08 1.75
CA ARG A 85 12.58 -5.32 2.52
C ARG A 85 11.60 -5.19 3.69
N LEU A 86 11.71 -4.12 4.48
CA LEU A 86 10.81 -3.88 5.61
C LEU A 86 9.37 -3.63 5.15
N ARG A 87 9.18 -2.95 4.02
CA ARG A 87 7.84 -2.72 3.45
C ARG A 87 7.17 -4.05 3.06
N HIS A 88 7.87 -4.91 2.35
CA HIS A 88 7.34 -6.22 1.94
C HIS A 88 7.08 -7.13 3.15
N GLY A 89 8.01 -7.19 4.12
CA GLY A 89 7.82 -7.98 5.33
C GLY A 89 6.57 -7.58 6.12
N ASN A 90 6.35 -6.27 6.30
CA ASN A 90 5.12 -5.78 6.93
C ASN A 90 3.87 -6.10 6.10
N LEU A 91 3.93 -5.92 4.79
CA LEU A 91 2.82 -6.23 3.89
C LEU A 91 2.43 -7.71 3.93
N TYR A 92 3.39 -8.62 3.87
CA TYR A 92 3.11 -10.06 3.82
C TYR A 92 2.55 -10.58 5.14
N GLY A 93 3.04 -10.11 6.29
CA GLY A 93 2.45 -10.47 7.58
C GLY A 93 0.96 -10.06 7.69
N LEU A 94 0.57 -8.99 7.01
CA LEU A 94 -0.82 -8.53 6.97
C LEU A 94 -1.69 -9.31 6.01
N VAL A 95 -1.11 -9.71 4.88
CA VAL A 95 -1.78 -10.57 3.90
C VAL A 95 -2.16 -11.90 4.55
N GLU A 96 -1.23 -12.49 5.31
CA GLU A 96 -1.48 -13.70 6.09
C GLU A 96 -2.54 -13.47 7.17
N ALA A 97 -2.41 -12.42 7.98
CA ALA A 97 -3.34 -12.15 9.08
C ALA A 97 -4.79 -11.85 8.65
N ASN A 98 -4.99 -11.40 7.41
CA ASN A 98 -6.30 -11.03 6.87
C ASN A 98 -6.81 -12.00 5.79
N CYS A 99 -6.21 -13.20 5.68
CA CYS A 99 -6.59 -14.22 4.69
C CYS A 99 -6.64 -13.68 3.25
N VAL A 100 -5.76 -12.75 2.90
CA VAL A 100 -5.74 -12.11 1.59
C VAL A 100 -5.12 -13.05 0.57
N THR A 101 -5.85 -13.31 -0.52
CA THR A 101 -5.41 -14.24 -1.58
C THR A 101 -4.67 -13.55 -2.72
N LYS A 102 -4.83 -12.22 -2.88
CA LYS A 102 -4.22 -11.41 -3.96
C LYS A 102 -3.84 -10.01 -3.46
N ILE A 103 -2.68 -9.55 -3.91
CA ILE A 103 -2.17 -8.19 -3.68
C ILE A 103 -2.16 -7.44 -5.00
N ALA A 104 -2.81 -6.27 -5.04
CA ALA A 104 -2.76 -5.36 -6.17
C ALA A 104 -1.86 -4.16 -5.83
N LEU A 105 -0.87 -3.91 -6.68
CA LEU A 105 0.10 -2.82 -6.55
C LEU A 105 -0.02 -1.87 -7.74
N GLY A 106 0.02 -0.56 -7.48
CA GLY A 106 -0.12 0.49 -8.49
C GLY A 106 1.10 0.70 -9.39
N TYR A 107 1.79 -0.38 -9.76
CA TYR A 107 2.89 -0.34 -10.73
C TYR A 107 2.32 -0.25 -12.15
N HIS A 108 2.89 0.62 -12.96
CA HIS A 108 2.56 0.80 -14.37
C HIS A 108 3.77 0.45 -15.26
N ARG A 109 3.58 0.49 -16.58
CA ARG A 109 4.58 0.12 -17.59
C ARG A 109 5.99 0.65 -17.32
N ASN A 110 6.12 1.90 -16.87
CA ASN A 110 7.42 2.53 -16.64
C ASN A 110 8.13 2.06 -15.36
N ASP A 111 7.47 1.30 -14.49
CA ASP A 111 8.09 0.72 -13.29
C ASP A 111 8.73 -0.65 -13.58
N ILE A 112 8.44 -1.24 -14.74
CA ILE A 112 8.91 -2.59 -15.15
C ILE A 112 10.08 -2.53 -16.13
N LEU A 113 10.17 -1.46 -16.93
CA LEU A 113 11.21 -1.23 -17.95
C LEU A 113 12.49 -0.69 -17.33
#